data_AF-A0A2L0B0T8-F1
#
_entry.id   AF-A0A2L0B0T8-F1
#
_cell.length_a   1.000
_cell.length_b   1.000
_cell.length_c   1.000
_cell.angle_alpha   90.00
_cell.angle_beta   90.00
_cell.angle_gamma   90.00
#
_symmetry.space_group_name_H-M   'P 1'
#
loop_
_entity.id
_entity.type
_entity.pdbx_description
1 polymer ?
#
loop_
_entity_poly.entity_id
_entity_poly.type
_entity_poly.pdbx_seq_one_letter_code
_entity_poly.pdbx_strand_id
1 'polypeptide(L)'
;VETIPEPLRDRMEMIDMSGYVAEEKLAIAKQYLLPQAMKDSGLKITNITVEDDSLRILIRNYCRESGVRNLQKHIEKVVRKVAYKVVKEETTFVNVSPTNLAEFVGKPVFTHDRMYPTTPPGVVMGLAWTAMGGSTLYIETTTRRAPGEKEVEGSLELTGH
;
A
#
# COMPACT_ATOMS: atom_id res chain seq x y z
N VAL A 1 -19.74 -6.12 -0.56
CA VAL A 1 -20.85 -6.85 0.11
C VAL A 1 -22.20 -6.21 -0.20
N GLU A 2 -22.30 -4.88 -0.18
CA GLU A 2 -23.55 -4.16 -0.52
C GLU A 2 -24.06 -4.38 -1.95
N THR A 3 -23.20 -4.77 -2.89
CA THR A 3 -23.56 -5.02 -4.29
C THR A 3 -24.03 -6.46 -4.57
N ILE A 4 -24.03 -7.35 -3.58
CA ILE A 4 -24.45 -8.75 -3.76
C ILE A 4 -25.98 -8.84 -3.63
N PRO A 5 -26.71 -9.41 -4.60
CA PRO A 5 -28.17 -9.58 -4.51
C PRO A 5 -28.58 -10.37 -3.26
N GLU A 6 -29.62 -9.90 -2.58
CA GLU A 6 -30.16 -10.48 -1.35
C GLU A 6 -30.47 -11.99 -1.47
N PRO A 7 -31.05 -12.51 -2.58
CA PRO A 7 -31.32 -13.94 -2.72
C PRO A 7 -30.07 -14.84 -2.73
N LEU A 8 -28.93 -14.30 -3.16
CA LEU A 8 -27.65 -15.03 -3.12
C LEU A 8 -27.01 -14.91 -1.74
N ARG A 9 -27.07 -13.72 -1.14
CA ARG A 9 -26.52 -13.45 0.19
C ARG A 9 -27.16 -14.33 1.26
N ASP A 10 -28.46 -14.56 1.20
CA ASP A 10 -29.20 -15.42 2.15
C ASP A 10 -28.75 -16.89 2.09
N ARG A 11 -28.15 -17.31 0.96
CA ARG A 11 -27.64 -18.67 0.74
C ARG A 11 -26.14 -18.81 0.94
N MET A 12 -25.45 -17.76 1.37
CA MET A 12 -24.00 -17.74 1.56
C MET A 12 -23.65 -17.52 3.02
N GLU A 13 -22.69 -18.29 3.52
CA GLU A 13 -22.01 -17.95 4.77
C GLU A 13 -20.96 -16.86 4.48
N MET A 14 -21.07 -15.74 5.17
CA MET A 14 -20.15 -14.62 5.00
C MET A 14 -18.96 -14.80 5.96
N ILE A 15 -17.77 -14.99 5.39
CA ILE A 15 -16.51 -15.01 6.14
C ILE A 15 -15.72 -13.75 5.78
N ASP A 16 -15.58 -12.85 6.75
CA ASP A 16 -14.85 -11.61 6.57
C ASP A 16 -13.35 -11.84 6.81
N MET A 17 -12.54 -11.56 5.79
CA MET A 17 -11.08 -11.60 5.87
C MET A 17 -10.56 -10.18 6.07
N SER A 18 -9.98 -9.90 7.24
CA SER A 18 -9.35 -8.62 7.52
C SER A 18 -8.04 -8.46 6.74
N GLY A 19 -7.62 -7.20 6.57
CA GLY A 19 -6.29 -6.88 6.07
C GLY A 19 -5.17 -7.29 7.02
N TYR A 20 -3.94 -7.15 6.56
CA TYR A 20 -2.74 -7.50 7.32
C TYR A 20 -2.07 -6.26 7.92
N VAL A 21 -1.56 -6.40 9.14
CA VAL A 21 -0.69 -5.42 9.81
C VAL A 21 0.71 -5.46 9.19
N ALA A 22 1.49 -4.39 9.31
CA ALA A 22 2.83 -4.28 8.73
C ALA A 22 3.76 -5.46 9.08
N GLU A 23 3.74 -5.94 10.32
CA GLU A 23 4.55 -7.10 10.75
C GLU A 23 4.05 -8.42 10.14
N GLU A 24 2.73 -8.59 9.99
CA GLU A 24 2.16 -9.75 9.29
C GLU A 24 2.56 -9.74 7.81
N LYS A 25 2.50 -8.57 7.16
CA LYS A 25 2.97 -8.40 5.79
C LYS A 25 4.45 -8.72 5.65
N LEU A 26 5.29 -8.30 6.61
CA LEU A 26 6.71 -8.64 6.63
C LEU A 26 6.92 -10.15 6.72
N ALA A 27 6.20 -10.83 7.61
CA ALA A 27 6.26 -12.29 7.75
C ALA A 27 5.82 -13.00 6.46
N ILE A 28 4.70 -12.55 5.85
CA ILE A 28 4.20 -13.08 4.58
C ILE A 28 5.21 -12.87 3.45
N ALA A 29 5.85 -11.70 3.40
CA ALA A 29 6.86 -11.39 2.39
C ALA A 29 8.05 -12.34 2.48
N LYS A 30 8.54 -12.60 3.69
CA LYS A 30 9.71 -13.46 3.94
C LYS A 30 9.41 -14.93 3.71
N GLN A 31 8.27 -15.41 4.20
CA GLN A 31 7.92 -16.83 4.17
C GLN A 31 7.40 -17.28 2.80
N TYR A 32 6.69 -16.41 2.08
CA TYR A 32 5.96 -16.80 0.87
C TYR A 32 6.34 -15.97 -0.35
N LEU A 33 6.24 -14.64 -0.30
CA LEU A 33 6.35 -13.81 -1.52
C LEU A 33 7.76 -13.81 -2.10
N LEU A 34 8.80 -13.64 -1.27
CA LEU A 34 10.19 -13.60 -1.73
C LEU A 34 10.65 -14.96 -2.26
N PRO A 35 10.44 -16.10 -1.56
CA PRO A 35 10.76 -17.42 -2.11
C PRO A 35 10.01 -17.73 -3.41
N GLN A 36 8.74 -17.36 -3.50
CA GLN A 36 7.93 -17.56 -4.70
C GLN A 36 8.48 -16.73 -5.88
N ALA A 37 8.73 -15.44 -5.68
CA ALA A 37 9.28 -14.58 -6.73
C ALA A 37 10.67 -15.05 -7.20
N MET A 38 11.51 -15.52 -6.28
CA MET A 38 12.83 -16.08 -6.59
C MET A 38 12.70 -17.35 -7.44
N LYS A 39 11.79 -18.26 -7.06
CA LYS A 39 11.50 -19.49 -7.81
C LYS A 39 11.02 -19.17 -9.23
N ASP A 40 10.10 -18.21 -9.36
CA ASP A 40 9.52 -17.82 -10.65
C ASP A 40 10.56 -17.15 -11.57
N SER A 41 11.57 -16.48 -10.99
CA SER A 41 12.66 -15.85 -11.74
C SER A 41 13.91 -16.74 -11.89
N GLY A 42 13.88 -17.97 -11.38
CA GLY A 42 15.02 -18.90 -11.42
C GLY A 42 16.23 -18.51 -10.56
N LEU A 43 16.05 -17.65 -9.56
CA LEU A 43 17.12 -17.18 -8.68
C LEU A 43 17.27 -18.08 -7.45
N LYS A 44 18.53 -18.31 -7.04
CA LYS A 44 18.86 -19.02 -5.80
C LYS A 44 19.15 -18.04 -4.68
N ILE A 45 19.12 -18.52 -3.43
CA ILE A 45 19.53 -17.77 -2.23
C ILE A 45 20.96 -17.24 -2.34
N THR A 46 21.83 -17.91 -3.09
CA THR A 46 23.20 -17.46 -3.35
C THR A 46 23.29 -16.24 -4.28
N ASN A 47 22.20 -15.87 -4.95
CA ASN A 47 22.19 -14.74 -5.89
C ASN A 47 21.59 -13.46 -5.30
N ILE A 48 20.67 -13.58 -4.35
CA ILE A 48 19.94 -12.43 -3.79
C ILE A 48 19.69 -12.63 -2.29
N THR A 49 19.91 -11.57 -1.53
CA THR A 49 19.43 -11.43 -0.15
C THR A 49 18.71 -10.09 -0.04
N VAL A 50 17.54 -10.08 0.60
CA VAL A 50 16.78 -8.86 0.85
C VAL A 50 16.72 -8.67 2.35
N GLU A 51 17.21 -7.53 2.82
CA GLU A 51 17.19 -7.19 4.25
C GLU A 51 15.75 -6.90 4.72
N ASP A 52 15.46 -7.22 5.99
CA ASP A 52 14.15 -6.98 6.59
C ASP A 52 13.76 -5.49 6.57
N ASP A 53 14.73 -4.60 6.77
CA ASP A 53 14.50 -3.16 6.74
C ASP A 53 14.14 -2.66 5.33
N SER A 54 14.68 -3.29 4.27
CA SER A 54 14.26 -3.03 2.89
C SER A 54 12.80 -3.41 2.67
N LEU A 55 12.37 -4.56 3.21
CA LEU A 55 10.98 -5.00 3.13
C LEU A 55 10.05 -4.06 3.92
N ARG A 56 10.47 -3.59 5.10
CA ARG A 56 9.72 -2.58 5.88
C ARG A 56 9.55 -1.27 5.11
N ILE A 57 10.59 -0.82 4.42
CA ILE A 57 10.53 0.38 3.58
C ILE A 57 9.61 0.17 2.39
N LEU A 58 9.64 -1.00 1.74
CA LEU A 58 8.69 -1.34 0.68
C LEU A 58 7.25 -1.26 1.17
N ILE A 59 6.96 -1.87 2.33
CA ILE A 59 5.63 -1.89 2.93
C ILE A 59 5.15 -0.46 3.24
N ARG A 60 5.98 0.38 3.86
CA ARG A 60 5.57 1.76 4.23
C ARG A 60 5.47 2.71 3.04
N ASN A 61 6.51 2.73 2.19
CA ASN A 61 6.71 3.83 1.24
C ASN A 61 6.21 3.52 -0.17
N TYR A 62 5.91 2.25 -0.46
CA TYR A 62 5.53 1.80 -1.80
C TYR A 62 4.18 1.06 -1.84
N CYS A 63 3.61 0.69 -0.69
CA CYS A 63 2.36 -0.09 -0.60
C CYS A 63 1.35 0.55 0.36
N ARG A 64 0.26 1.13 -0.18
CA ARG A 64 -0.91 1.56 0.61
C ARG A 64 -2.13 0.72 0.26
N GLU A 65 -2.21 -0.46 0.84
CA GLU A 65 -3.34 -1.37 0.71
C GLU A 65 -3.50 -2.18 1.99
N SER A 66 -4.64 -2.82 2.18
CA SER A 66 -4.89 -3.76 3.28
C SER A 66 -4.24 -5.14 3.03
N GLY A 67 -4.13 -5.55 1.76
CA GLY A 67 -3.52 -6.82 1.34
C GLY A 67 -2.00 -6.75 1.08
N VAL A 68 -1.51 -7.70 0.27
CA VAL A 68 -0.08 -7.83 -0.11
C VAL A 68 0.16 -7.86 -1.62
N ARG A 69 -0.83 -7.48 -2.44
CA ARG A 69 -0.74 -7.56 -3.91
C ARG A 69 0.27 -6.56 -4.49
N ASN A 70 0.26 -5.31 -4.04
CA ASN A 70 1.26 -4.31 -4.40
C ASN A 70 2.64 -4.66 -3.85
N LEU A 71 2.68 -5.21 -2.63
CA LEU A 71 3.93 -5.70 -2.03
C LEU A 71 4.57 -6.81 -2.89
N GLN A 72 3.76 -7.78 -3.31
CA GLN A 72 4.17 -8.85 -4.23
C GLN A 72 4.73 -8.28 -5.54
N LYS A 73 4.00 -7.36 -6.19
CA LYS A 73 4.46 -6.74 -7.46
C LYS A 73 5.82 -6.06 -7.32
N HIS A 74 6.06 -5.36 -6.20
CA HIS A 74 7.33 -4.69 -5.97
C HIS A 74 8.46 -5.69 -5.69
N ILE A 75 8.21 -6.74 -4.91
CA ILE A 75 9.18 -7.82 -4.70
C ILE A 75 9.54 -8.49 -6.04
N GLU A 76 8.56 -8.85 -6.85
CA GLU A 76 8.79 -9.42 -8.19
C GLU A 76 9.60 -8.47 -9.08
N LYS A 77 9.34 -7.16 -9.00
CA LYS A 77 10.12 -6.15 -9.73
C LYS A 77 11.59 -6.10 -9.28
N VAL A 78 11.85 -6.18 -7.98
CA VAL A 78 13.22 -6.25 -7.43
C VAL A 78 13.92 -7.51 -7.93
N VAL A 79 13.29 -8.67 -7.73
CA VAL A 79 13.85 -9.97 -8.09
C VAL A 79 14.12 -10.05 -9.60
N ARG A 80 13.21 -9.56 -10.45
CA ARG A 80 13.38 -9.52 -11.91
C ARG A 80 14.56 -8.64 -12.33
N LYS A 81 14.77 -7.50 -11.68
CA LYS A 81 15.93 -6.64 -11.94
C LYS A 81 17.24 -7.29 -11.50
N VAL A 82 17.25 -8.01 -10.38
CA VAL A 82 18.43 -8.76 -9.94
C VAL A 82 18.73 -9.89 -10.93
N ALA A 83 17.71 -10.63 -11.37
CA ALA A 83 17.88 -11.67 -12.39
C ALA A 83 18.51 -11.11 -13.67
N TYR A 84 18.07 -9.92 -14.12
CA TYR A 84 18.66 -9.25 -15.27
C TYR A 84 20.16 -8.92 -15.07
N LYS A 85 20.55 -8.39 -13.90
CA LYS A 85 21.96 -8.10 -13.58
C LYS A 85 22.83 -9.37 -13.53
N VAL A 86 22.29 -10.47 -13.00
CA VAL A 86 22.99 -11.76 -12.95
C VAL A 86 23.20 -12.34 -14.35
N VAL A 87 22.17 -12.30 -15.21
CA VAL A 87 22.27 -12.80 -16.60
C VAL A 87 23.24 -11.98 -17.45
N LYS A 88 23.37 -10.68 -17.16
CA LYS A 88 24.38 -9.83 -17.78
C LYS A 88 25.81 -10.03 -17.25
N GLU A 89 25.99 -10.93 -16.29
CA GLU A 89 27.27 -11.20 -15.61
C GLU A 89 27.87 -9.95 -14.90
N GLU A 90 27.04 -8.94 -14.61
CA GLU A 90 27.48 -7.73 -13.91
C GLU A 90 27.78 -8.02 -12.43
N THR A 91 27.02 -8.92 -11.82
CA THR A 91 27.14 -9.31 -10.41
C THR A 91 26.69 -10.76 -10.20
N THR A 92 27.37 -11.49 -9.32
CA THR A 92 27.00 -12.87 -8.96
C THR A 92 26.05 -12.94 -7.76
N PHE A 93 26.13 -11.92 -6.88
CA PHE A 93 25.32 -11.77 -5.68
C PHE A 93 24.90 -10.31 -5.50
N VAL A 94 23.64 -10.09 -5.11
CA VAL A 94 23.09 -8.77 -4.81
C VAL A 94 22.46 -8.77 -3.41
N ASN A 95 22.98 -7.93 -2.53
CA ASN A 95 22.33 -7.61 -1.26
C ASN A 95 21.44 -6.38 -1.43
N VAL A 96 20.13 -6.52 -1.19
CA VAL A 96 19.16 -5.44 -1.30
C VAL A 96 18.95 -4.81 0.08
N SER A 97 19.56 -3.65 0.27
CA SER A 97 19.53 -2.85 1.49
C SER A 97 18.66 -1.59 1.30
N PRO A 98 18.28 -0.90 2.40
CA PRO A 98 17.54 0.35 2.33
C PRO A 98 18.12 1.41 1.40
N THR A 99 19.45 1.45 1.26
CA THR A 99 20.17 2.47 0.50
C THR A 99 20.10 2.24 -1.02
N ASN A 100 20.08 0.98 -1.47
CA ASN A 100 20.05 0.64 -2.90
C ASN A 100 18.65 0.24 -3.40
N LEU A 101 17.67 0.09 -2.50
CA LEU A 101 16.30 -0.28 -2.83
C LEU A 101 15.70 0.60 -3.95
N ALA A 102 15.96 1.90 -3.91
CA ALA A 102 15.46 2.86 -4.88
C ALA A 102 15.94 2.61 -6.33
N GLU A 103 17.10 1.98 -6.52
CA GLU A 103 17.60 1.58 -7.84
C GLU A 103 16.71 0.50 -8.49
N PHE A 104 16.11 -0.35 -7.66
CA PHE A 104 15.27 -1.45 -8.09
C PHE A 104 13.82 -1.01 -8.30
N VAL A 105 13.19 -0.44 -7.28
CA VAL A 105 11.75 -0.10 -7.36
C VAL A 105 11.47 1.30 -7.87
N GLY A 106 12.45 2.21 -7.80
CA GLY A 106 12.30 3.63 -8.10
C GLY A 106 12.16 4.49 -6.84
N LYS A 107 11.85 5.78 -7.03
CA LYS A 107 11.62 6.70 -5.90
C LYS A 107 10.39 6.28 -5.08
N PRO A 108 10.37 6.52 -3.75
CA PRO A 108 9.20 6.32 -2.90
C PRO A 108 7.93 6.94 -3.48
N VAL A 109 6.84 6.18 -3.50
CA VAL A 109 5.53 6.66 -3.99
C VAL A 109 4.80 7.41 -2.89
N PHE A 110 4.93 6.95 -1.65
CA PHE A 110 4.31 7.52 -0.47
C PHE A 110 5.41 8.02 0.47
N THR A 111 5.41 9.32 0.74
CA THR A 111 6.45 9.98 1.55
C THR A 111 5.94 10.51 2.89
N HIS A 112 4.63 10.73 3.01
CA HIS A 112 4.04 11.34 4.20
C HIS A 112 2.82 10.54 4.66
N ASP A 113 2.82 10.12 5.93
CA ASP A 113 1.66 9.47 6.56
C ASP A 113 0.50 10.44 6.78
N ARG A 114 0.79 11.74 6.87
CA ARG A 114 -0.21 12.81 7.05
C ARG A 114 -0.05 13.88 5.99
N MET A 115 -1.17 14.35 5.44
CA MET A 115 -1.21 15.49 4.52
C MET A 115 -0.90 16.80 5.27
N TYR A 116 -1.43 16.94 6.49
CA TYR A 116 -1.19 18.09 7.35
C TYR A 116 -0.43 17.66 8.61
N PRO A 117 0.74 18.27 8.93
CA PRO A 117 1.43 17.99 10.18
C PRO A 117 0.61 18.45 11.41
N THR A 118 -0.02 19.62 11.29
CA THR A 118 -1.03 20.15 12.21
C THR A 118 -2.25 20.54 11.38
N THR A 119 -3.43 20.08 11.76
CA THR A 119 -4.67 20.36 11.01
C THR A 119 -5.04 21.85 11.14
N PRO A 120 -5.21 22.58 10.04
CA PRO A 120 -5.70 23.97 10.10
C PRO A 120 -7.17 24.02 10.56
N PRO A 121 -7.66 25.18 11.04
CA PRO A 121 -9.07 25.35 11.38
C PRO A 121 -9.99 24.97 10.21
N GLY A 122 -11.03 24.18 10.50
CA GLY A 122 -11.95 23.67 9.48
C GLY A 122 -11.51 22.36 8.82
N VAL A 123 -10.40 21.75 9.26
CA VAL A 123 -9.94 20.43 8.76
C VAL A 123 -9.81 19.46 9.92
N VAL A 124 -10.36 18.25 9.77
CA VAL A 124 -10.21 17.16 10.76
C VAL A 124 -9.87 15.85 10.07
N MET A 125 -9.08 15.01 10.75
CA MET A 125 -8.81 13.64 10.29
C MET A 125 -9.93 12.70 10.75
N GLY A 126 -10.58 12.04 9.80
CA GLY A 126 -11.57 11.00 10.02
C GLY A 126 -11.06 9.61 9.62
N LEU A 127 -11.67 8.58 10.18
CA LEU A 127 -11.50 7.20 9.72
C LEU A 127 -12.71 6.80 8.88
N ALA A 128 -12.46 6.21 7.72
CA ALA A 128 -13.49 5.74 6.83
C ALA A 128 -13.31 4.25 6.53
N TRP A 129 -14.43 3.55 6.38
CA TRP A 129 -14.45 2.19 5.85
C TRP A 129 -14.70 2.23 4.35
N THR A 130 -13.71 1.84 3.56
CA THR A 130 -13.81 1.82 2.08
C THR A 130 -13.90 0.38 1.58
N ALA A 131 -14.22 0.23 0.29
CA ALA A 131 -14.19 -1.08 -0.37
C ALA A 131 -12.80 -1.75 -0.34
N MET A 132 -11.73 -0.97 -0.15
CA MET A 132 -10.35 -1.46 -0.04
C MET A 132 -9.88 -1.67 1.42
N GLY A 133 -10.76 -1.44 2.40
CA GLY A 133 -10.48 -1.53 3.83
C GLY A 133 -10.54 -0.16 4.54
N GLY A 134 -10.02 -0.11 5.76
CA GLY A 134 -9.95 1.14 6.54
C GLY A 134 -8.99 2.16 5.91
N SER A 135 -9.41 3.41 5.83
CA SER A 135 -8.62 4.53 5.32
C SER A 135 -8.77 5.77 6.21
N THR A 136 -7.73 6.60 6.27
CA THR A 136 -7.78 7.93 6.90
C THR A 136 -8.16 8.96 5.85
N LEU A 137 -9.23 9.73 6.10
CA LEU A 137 -9.65 10.84 5.25
C LEU A 137 -9.48 12.17 5.98
N TYR A 138 -9.30 13.25 5.23
CA TYR A 138 -9.42 14.60 5.75
C TYR A 138 -10.79 15.14 5.37
N ILE A 139 -11.54 15.59 6.37
CA ILE A 139 -12.82 16.27 6.17
C ILE A 139 -12.54 17.75 6.29
N GLU A 140 -12.82 18.49 5.22
CA GLU A 140 -12.60 19.92 5.14
C GLU A 140 -13.95 20.66 5.11
N THR A 141 -14.03 21.73 5.86
CA THR A 141 -15.18 22.63 5.89
C THR A 141 -14.72 24.03 5.54
N THR A 142 -15.38 24.63 4.55
CA THR A 142 -15.18 26.04 4.20
C THR A 142 -16.48 26.79 4.34
N THR A 143 -16.42 28.01 4.88
CA THR A 143 -17.60 28.87 4.96
C THR A 143 -17.89 29.41 3.57
N ARG A 144 -18.99 28.96 2.94
CA ARG A 144 -19.39 29.46 1.61
C ARG A 144 -19.83 30.94 1.60
N ARG A 145 -20.08 31.56 2.77
CA ARG A 145 -20.60 32.95 2.88
C ARG A 145 -20.08 33.73 4.09
N ALA A 146 -20.10 35.05 3.98
CA ALA A 146 -19.97 35.95 5.12
C ALA A 146 -21.29 36.00 5.94
N PRO A 147 -21.26 36.31 7.24
CA PRO A 147 -22.48 36.38 8.06
C PRO A 147 -23.46 37.44 7.50
N GLY A 148 -24.67 37.04 7.08
CA GLY A 148 -25.75 37.97 6.67
C GLY A 148 -26.51 37.69 5.36
N GLU A 149 -26.12 36.70 4.55
CA GLU A 149 -26.78 36.40 3.27
C GLU A 149 -27.75 35.20 3.34
N LYS A 150 -28.95 35.31 2.72
CA LYS A 150 -30.12 34.38 2.76
C LYS A 150 -29.81 32.88 2.64
N GLU A 151 -30.39 32.03 3.48
CA GLU A 151 -30.20 30.57 3.50
C GLU A 151 -30.02 29.90 2.13
N VAL A 152 -28.83 29.33 1.89
CA VAL A 152 -28.57 28.37 0.82
C VAL A 152 -28.21 27.06 1.50
N GLU A 153 -28.80 25.97 1.01
CA GLU A 153 -28.55 24.62 1.53
C GLU A 153 -27.05 24.28 1.46
N GLY A 154 -26.52 23.70 2.54
CA GLY A 154 -25.16 23.17 2.55
C GLY A 154 -25.03 22.00 1.57
N SER A 155 -23.89 21.89 0.91
CA SER A 155 -23.59 20.78 -0.01
C SER A 155 -22.40 19.99 0.50
N LEU A 156 -22.48 18.65 0.39
CA LEU A 156 -21.33 17.76 0.58
C LEU A 156 -20.71 17.48 -0.79
N GLU A 157 -19.45 17.86 -0.96
CA GLU A 157 -18.68 17.52 -2.16
C GLU A 157 -17.62 16.48 -1.77
N LEU A 158 -17.69 15.30 -2.39
CA LEU A 158 -16.70 14.25 -2.22
C LEU A 158 -15.55 14.52 -3.18
N THR A 159 -14.37 14.84 -2.64
CA THR A 159 -13.15 15.03 -3.42
C THR A 159 -12.25 13.81 -3.25
N GLY A 160 -11.73 13.28 -4.36
CA GLY A 160 -10.90 12.06 -4.38
C GLY A 160 -11.64 10.81 -4.88
N HIS A 161 -10.94 9.67 -4.87
CA HIS A 161 -11.41 8.34 -5.24
C HIS A 161 -11.17 7.36 -4.10
#